data_AF-A0ABD3EKZ4-F1
#
_entry.id   AF-A0ABD3EKZ4-F1
#
_cell.length_a   1.000
_cell.length_b   1.000
_cell.length_c   1.000
_cell.angle_alpha   90.00
_cell.angle_beta   90.00
_cell.angle_gamma   90.00
#
_symmetry.space_group_name_H-M   'P 1'
#
loop_
_entity.id
_entity.type
_entity.pdbx_description
1 polymer ?
#
loop_
_entity_poly.entity_id
_entity_poly.type
_entity_poly.pdbx_seq_one_letter_code
_entity_poly.pdbx_strand_id
1 'polypeptide(L)'
;MRRKVCKTSKTLLASLPDHIMTEIMFRLPIKSIIMCKCTCKALRHLISSTDFVKLHYARAKPCILLANIMTFDCYMSRLVYLLEPNNMSFISDDSCVCSVNDPSEGVNLKLTQLKNPTYDGKHAWINGDYVLVNSCNGFLCLYRGHCPQTYVVCNPVTNEYLKVPSPVNYIGWNDVSRGFGFCPKTKQYKVVRWLKSTDRETPVTAEIHTLEVHKRWRTLVDTPVTTNFRSFDHPMYANGFIFWVYRDSPQSYCVVSFELEVERFRSLPKPPIYRQTDIRMEMIGDRPSLCSRPSRAKIDIWTIEAFGGVSEHWSKYVSIDIINIPRFISADYTCLITTCSKCETSFLLYHLYNQIMIYETKRQKWRSFKIHQNNFEAKPTIYTPSFFSLKDAVPGANVKSISAGFVWPPEKMPPYLKEEVSVAGST
;
A
#
# COMPACT_ATOMS: atom_id res chain seq x y z
N MET A 1 -19.86 38.37 -41.40
CA MET A 1 -19.85 37.19 -40.49
C MET A 1 -19.65 37.65 -39.06
N ARG A 2 -20.70 37.65 -38.23
CA ARG A 2 -20.59 37.89 -36.78
C ARG A 2 -20.11 36.61 -36.11
N ARG A 3 -18.93 36.63 -35.50
CA ARG A 3 -18.45 35.54 -34.62
C ARG A 3 -19.43 35.42 -33.45
N LYS A 4 -20.24 34.36 -33.42
CA LYS A 4 -21.00 33.97 -32.23
C LYS A 4 -20.00 33.59 -31.14
N VAL A 5 -19.87 34.45 -30.14
CA VAL A 5 -19.22 34.11 -28.87
C VAL A 5 -20.09 33.02 -28.22
N CYS A 6 -19.59 31.79 -28.20
CA CYS A 6 -20.22 30.71 -27.48
C CYS A 6 -20.07 31.01 -25.98
N LYS A 7 -21.13 31.51 -25.33
CA LYS A 7 -21.19 31.61 -23.87
C LYS A 7 -21.04 30.19 -23.33
N THR A 8 -19.90 29.91 -22.71
CA THR A 8 -19.68 28.67 -21.95
C THR A 8 -20.74 28.61 -20.87
N SER A 9 -21.72 27.72 -21.06
CA SER A 9 -22.66 27.34 -20.00
C SER A 9 -21.82 26.85 -18.82
N LYS A 10 -21.83 27.58 -17.69
CA LYS A 10 -21.30 27.04 -16.44
C LYS A 10 -22.11 25.76 -16.19
N THR A 11 -21.43 24.61 -16.20
CA THR A 11 -22.06 23.36 -15.81
C THR A 11 -22.70 23.55 -14.44
N LEU A 12 -23.93 23.05 -14.25
CA LEU A 12 -24.72 23.20 -13.02
C LEU A 12 -23.96 22.77 -11.74
N LEU A 13 -22.97 21.90 -11.91
CA LEU A 13 -22.07 21.45 -10.85
C LEU A 13 -21.07 22.54 -10.40
N ALA A 14 -20.59 23.37 -11.33
CA ALA A 14 -19.64 24.46 -11.06
C ALA A 14 -20.30 25.72 -10.47
N SER A 15 -21.63 25.71 -10.31
CA SER A 15 -22.37 26.75 -9.56
C SER A 15 -22.66 26.36 -8.11
N LEU A 16 -22.36 25.13 -7.69
CA LEU A 16 -22.50 24.72 -6.29
C LEU A 16 -21.39 25.36 -5.44
N PRO A 17 -21.65 25.68 -4.16
CA PRO A 17 -20.59 26.08 -3.23
C PRO A 17 -19.52 25.00 -3.04
N ASP A 18 -18.27 25.43 -2.81
CA ASP A 18 -17.11 24.52 -2.66
C ASP A 18 -17.28 23.45 -1.58
N HIS A 19 -17.95 23.77 -0.47
CA HIS A 19 -18.20 22.80 0.59
C HIS A 19 -19.15 21.67 0.14
N ILE A 20 -20.18 21.99 -0.66
CA ILE A 20 -21.10 20.98 -1.21
C ILE A 20 -20.37 20.12 -2.24
N MET A 21 -19.58 20.74 -3.13
CA MET A 21 -18.78 19.99 -4.09
C MET A 21 -17.80 19.05 -3.39
N THR A 22 -17.13 19.51 -2.32
CA THR A 22 -16.24 18.70 -1.50
C THR A 22 -16.96 17.48 -0.91
N GLU A 23 -18.14 17.66 -0.33
CA GLU A 23 -18.94 16.56 0.22
C GLU A 23 -19.44 15.58 -0.85
N ILE A 24 -19.76 16.05 -2.07
CA ILE A 24 -20.08 15.18 -3.20
C ILE A 24 -18.85 14.35 -3.57
N MET A 25 -17.69 14.98 -3.73
CA MET A 25 -16.46 14.29 -4.12
C MET A 25 -16.05 13.23 -3.10
N PHE A 26 -16.22 13.47 -1.80
CA PHE A 26 -15.92 12.48 -0.75
C PHE A 26 -16.79 11.22 -0.80
N ARG A 27 -17.93 11.26 -1.48
CA ARG A 27 -18.82 10.09 -1.65
C ARG A 27 -18.51 9.29 -2.92
N LEU A 28 -17.64 9.82 -3.79
CA LEU A 28 -17.30 9.18 -5.05
C LEU A 28 -16.12 8.19 -4.86
N PRO A 29 -16.08 7.09 -5.64
CA PRO A 29 -14.88 6.28 -5.77
C PRO A 29 -13.68 7.12 -6.25
N ILE A 30 -12.47 6.73 -5.86
CA ILE A 30 -11.25 7.50 -6.16
C ILE A 30 -11.05 7.67 -7.65
N LYS A 31 -11.34 6.62 -8.43
CA LYS A 31 -11.29 6.70 -9.89
C LYS A 31 -12.19 7.80 -10.44
N SER A 32 -13.40 7.94 -9.89
CA SER A 32 -14.35 8.98 -10.29
C SER A 32 -13.84 10.37 -9.94
N ILE A 33 -13.25 10.56 -8.74
CA ILE A 33 -12.65 11.84 -8.34
C ILE A 33 -11.49 12.21 -9.29
N ILE A 34 -10.61 11.26 -9.63
CA ILE A 34 -9.53 11.46 -10.61
C ILE A 34 -10.11 11.90 -11.96
N MET A 35 -11.18 11.26 -12.43
CA MET A 35 -11.85 11.64 -13.68
C MET A 35 -12.48 13.04 -13.59
N CYS A 36 -13.09 13.41 -12.45
CA CYS A 36 -13.63 14.75 -12.20
C CYS A 36 -12.57 15.85 -12.29
N LYS A 37 -11.33 15.57 -11.87
CA LYS A 37 -10.20 16.51 -12.04
C LYS A 37 -9.95 16.86 -13.50
N CYS A 38 -10.33 15.99 -14.43
CA CYS A 38 -10.15 16.18 -15.86
C CYS A 38 -11.33 16.88 -16.54
N THR A 39 -12.48 17.09 -15.89
CA THR A 39 -13.71 17.57 -16.57
C THR A 39 -13.84 19.09 -16.66
N CYS A 40 -13.38 19.84 -15.65
CA CYS A 40 -13.37 21.31 -15.68
C CYS A 40 -12.32 21.91 -14.75
N LYS A 41 -11.97 23.19 -14.97
CA LYS A 41 -10.96 23.92 -14.19
C LYS A 41 -11.35 24.09 -12.72
N ALA A 42 -12.63 24.32 -12.43
CA ALA A 42 -13.13 24.49 -11.06
C ALA A 42 -12.92 23.22 -10.22
N LEU A 43 -13.35 22.06 -10.74
CA LEU A 43 -13.13 20.77 -10.07
C LEU A 43 -11.64 20.43 -9.96
N ARG A 44 -10.85 20.73 -10.99
CA ARG A 44 -9.39 20.57 -10.91
C ARG A 44 -8.78 21.38 -9.78
N HIS A 45 -9.20 22.63 -9.62
CA HIS A 45 -8.71 23.53 -8.58
C HIS A 45 -9.17 23.07 -7.19
N LEU A 46 -10.44 22.70 -7.04
CA LEU A 46 -10.98 22.17 -5.78
C LEU A 46 -10.24 20.91 -5.33
N ILE A 47 -10.14 19.90 -6.20
CA ILE A 47 -9.53 18.59 -5.88
C ILE A 47 -8.03 18.71 -5.64
N SER A 48 -7.37 19.69 -6.26
CA SER A 48 -5.93 19.94 -6.05
C SER A 48 -5.65 20.89 -4.88
N SER A 49 -6.68 21.45 -4.24
CA SER A 49 -6.50 22.36 -3.10
C SER A 49 -5.99 21.59 -1.88
N THR A 50 -5.14 22.25 -1.10
CA THR A 50 -4.56 21.66 0.12
C THR A 50 -5.63 21.23 1.12
N ASP A 51 -6.72 21.99 1.24
CA ASP A 51 -7.81 21.69 2.16
C ASP A 51 -8.58 20.44 1.74
N PHE A 52 -8.91 20.32 0.45
CA PHE A 52 -9.54 19.12 -0.08
C PHE A 52 -8.66 17.90 0.16
N VAL A 53 -7.37 17.98 -0.16
CA VAL A 53 -6.43 16.86 -0.02
C VAL A 53 -6.34 16.39 1.44
N LYS A 54 -6.17 17.34 2.39
CA LYS A 54 -6.09 17.03 3.82
C LYS A 54 -7.39 16.41 4.35
N LEU A 55 -8.53 17.02 4.03
CA LEU A 55 -9.84 16.54 4.47
C LEU A 55 -10.22 15.20 3.83
N HIS A 56 -9.92 15.02 2.55
CA HIS A 56 -10.11 13.76 1.85
C HIS A 56 -9.31 12.66 2.52
N TYR A 57 -8.01 12.89 2.78
CA TYR A 57 -7.16 11.89 3.41
C TYR A 57 -7.60 11.56 4.84
N ALA A 58 -8.00 12.56 5.63
CA ALA A 58 -8.52 12.36 6.98
C ALA A 58 -9.81 11.50 7.00
N ARG A 59 -10.60 11.53 5.92
CA ARG A 59 -11.82 10.72 5.76
C ARG A 59 -11.60 9.45 4.93
N ALA A 60 -10.42 9.29 4.33
CA ALA A 60 -10.12 8.17 3.45
C ALA A 60 -10.11 6.88 4.26
N LYS A 61 -10.77 5.85 3.73
CA LYS A 61 -10.79 4.53 4.35
C LYS A 61 -9.64 3.70 3.80
N PRO A 62 -8.92 2.94 4.64
CA PRO A 62 -8.00 1.93 4.15
C PRO A 62 -8.73 0.94 3.24
N CYS A 63 -8.10 0.60 2.12
CA CYS A 63 -8.59 -0.37 1.17
C CYS A 63 -7.47 -1.36 0.82
N ILE A 64 -7.82 -2.35 0.01
CA ILE A 64 -6.88 -3.39 -0.40
C ILE A 64 -6.30 -3.01 -1.75
N LEU A 65 -4.98 -3.04 -1.77
CA LEU A 65 -4.21 -2.89 -2.97
C LEU A 65 -3.59 -4.25 -3.31
N LEU A 66 -3.93 -4.78 -4.48
CA LEU A 66 -3.41 -6.05 -4.99
C LEU A 66 -2.25 -5.76 -5.94
N ALA A 67 -1.04 -6.12 -5.53
CA ALA A 67 0.14 -6.01 -6.36
C ALA A 67 0.42 -7.38 -6.99
N ASN A 68 0.32 -7.47 -8.31
CA ASN A 68 0.45 -8.72 -9.07
C ASN A 68 1.89 -9.28 -8.96
N ILE A 69 2.05 -10.53 -8.53
CA ILE A 69 3.31 -11.27 -8.44
C ILE A 69 3.38 -12.27 -9.60
N MET A 70 4.50 -12.30 -10.34
CA MET A 70 4.75 -13.39 -11.29
C MET A 70 5.31 -14.60 -10.53
N THR A 71 4.67 -15.76 -10.67
CA THR A 71 5.15 -17.02 -10.08
C THR A 71 6.52 -17.36 -10.66
N PHE A 72 7.39 -17.88 -9.80
CA PHE A 72 8.80 -18.24 -10.00
C PHE A 72 9.86 -17.27 -9.48
N ASP A 73 9.54 -16.01 -9.20
CA ASP A 73 10.38 -15.12 -8.40
C ASP A 73 9.52 -13.97 -7.85
N CYS A 74 9.74 -13.52 -6.62
CA CYS A 74 8.91 -12.55 -5.88
C CYS A 74 8.86 -11.13 -6.51
N TYR A 75 8.35 -10.99 -7.72
CA TYR A 75 8.51 -9.86 -8.63
C TYR A 75 7.15 -9.30 -9.04
N MET A 76 6.95 -7.97 -8.92
CA MET A 76 5.66 -7.37 -9.29
C MET A 76 5.56 -7.01 -10.77
N SER A 77 4.46 -7.43 -11.38
CA SER A 77 4.03 -6.98 -12.70
C SER A 77 3.74 -5.46 -12.71
N ARG A 78 3.64 -4.90 -13.92
CA ARG A 78 3.44 -3.47 -14.22
C ARG A 78 2.13 -2.86 -13.67
N LEU A 79 1.32 -3.64 -12.97
CA LEU A 79 -0.05 -3.30 -12.63
C LEU A 79 -0.32 -3.55 -11.16
N VAL A 80 -0.84 -2.52 -10.50
CA VAL A 80 -1.38 -2.63 -9.16
C VAL A 80 -2.87 -2.33 -9.23
N TYR A 81 -3.68 -3.10 -8.52
CA TYR A 81 -5.13 -2.99 -8.58
C TYR A 81 -5.68 -2.56 -7.24
N LEU A 82 -6.39 -1.44 -7.25
CA LEU A 82 -7.18 -0.99 -6.11
C LEU A 82 -8.49 -1.78 -6.09
N LEU A 83 -8.75 -2.44 -4.97
CA LEU A 83 -10.03 -3.08 -4.74
C LEU A 83 -11.02 -2.04 -4.23
N GLU A 84 -11.89 -1.56 -5.12
CA GLU A 84 -12.97 -0.66 -4.74
C GLU A 84 -14.25 -1.50 -4.54
N PRO A 85 -14.93 -1.40 -3.38
CA PRO A 85 -16.21 -2.05 -3.19
C PRO A 85 -17.25 -1.40 -4.13
N ASN A 86 -17.76 -2.17 -5.11
CA ASN A 86 -18.88 -1.73 -5.94
C ASN A 86 -20.14 -1.68 -5.07
N ASN A 87 -20.63 -0.49 -4.76
CA ASN A 87 -21.75 -0.19 -3.86
C ASN A 87 -21.41 -0.30 -2.37
N MET A 88 -21.60 0.79 -1.63
CA MET A 88 -21.28 0.93 -0.20
C MET A 88 -22.08 0.04 0.76
N SER A 89 -22.84 -0.96 0.30
CA SER A 89 -23.59 -1.87 1.17
C SER A 89 -22.72 -2.89 1.91
N PHE A 90 -21.43 -3.04 1.56
CA PHE A 90 -20.51 -3.97 2.24
C PHE A 90 -20.32 -3.71 3.74
N ILE A 91 -20.68 -2.53 4.23
CA ILE A 91 -20.42 -2.10 5.61
C ILE A 91 -21.67 -1.46 6.24
N SER A 92 -22.76 -1.23 5.49
CA SER A 92 -23.81 -0.32 5.95
C SER A 92 -25.13 -0.92 6.41
N ASP A 93 -25.53 -2.11 5.96
CA ASP A 93 -26.91 -2.58 6.19
C ASP A 93 -27.02 -3.89 6.99
N ASP A 94 -27.70 -3.77 8.13
CA ASP A 94 -28.20 -4.88 8.95
C ASP A 94 -29.36 -5.65 8.29
N SER A 95 -29.78 -5.29 7.07
CA SER A 95 -30.91 -5.93 6.37
C SER A 95 -30.51 -7.00 5.34
N CYS A 96 -29.23 -7.21 5.06
CA CYS A 96 -28.82 -8.36 4.26
C CYS A 96 -28.84 -9.63 5.12
N VAL A 97 -30.04 -10.18 5.32
CA VAL A 97 -30.23 -11.62 5.49
C VAL A 97 -29.84 -12.25 4.15
N CYS A 98 -28.54 -12.34 3.88
CA CYS A 98 -28.07 -13.37 2.96
C CYS A 98 -28.27 -14.67 3.72
N SER A 99 -29.41 -15.31 3.52
CA SER A 99 -29.61 -16.70 3.91
C SER A 99 -28.47 -17.50 3.29
N VAL A 100 -27.51 -17.86 4.12
CA VAL A 100 -26.32 -18.62 3.74
C VAL A 100 -26.76 -20.04 3.44
N ASN A 101 -27.36 -20.25 2.27
CA ASN A 101 -27.67 -21.57 1.73
C ASN A 101 -27.18 -21.76 0.29
N ASP A 102 -26.55 -20.76 -0.33
CA ASP A 102 -25.96 -20.94 -1.66
C ASP A 102 -24.59 -20.21 -1.79
N PRO A 103 -23.47 -20.93 -1.97
CA PRO A 103 -22.13 -20.36 -2.20
C PRO A 103 -21.97 -19.61 -3.53
N SER A 104 -23.04 -19.49 -4.34
CA SER A 104 -23.00 -18.95 -5.70
C SER A 104 -23.35 -17.46 -5.84
N GLU A 105 -23.93 -16.82 -4.82
CA GLU A 105 -24.17 -15.36 -4.82
C GLU A 105 -22.96 -14.57 -4.31
N GLY A 106 -21.86 -14.61 -5.06
CA GLY A 106 -20.66 -13.81 -4.78
C GLY A 106 -20.89 -12.34 -5.11
N VAL A 107 -20.56 -11.43 -4.18
CA VAL A 107 -20.58 -9.98 -4.49
C VAL A 107 -19.38 -9.64 -5.37
N ASN A 108 -19.62 -8.93 -6.47
CA ASN A 108 -18.59 -8.56 -7.45
C ASN A 108 -17.74 -7.38 -6.97
N LEU A 109 -16.45 -7.61 -6.76
CA LEU A 109 -15.48 -6.55 -6.47
C LEU A 109 -14.87 -6.00 -7.77
N LYS A 110 -14.70 -4.67 -7.86
CA LYS A 110 -14.09 -4.03 -9.02
C LYS A 110 -12.62 -3.75 -8.76
N LEU A 111 -11.79 -4.19 -9.71
CA LEU A 111 -10.39 -3.80 -9.76
C LEU A 111 -10.27 -2.48 -10.52
N THR A 112 -9.77 -1.45 -9.83
CA THR A 112 -9.31 -0.23 -10.48
C THR A 112 -7.81 -0.35 -10.71
N GLN A 113 -7.42 -0.51 -11.97
CA GLN A 113 -6.02 -0.56 -12.39
C GLN A 113 -5.35 0.80 -12.15
N LEU A 114 -4.26 0.79 -11.38
CA LEU A 114 -3.36 1.92 -11.19
C LEU A 114 -2.09 1.67 -12.00
N LYS A 115 -1.51 2.75 -12.55
CA LYS A 115 -0.31 2.64 -13.39
C LYS A 115 0.94 2.47 -12.53
N ASN A 116 1.82 1.53 -12.90
CA ASN A 116 3.16 1.46 -12.33
C ASN A 116 4.03 2.60 -12.90
N PRO A 117 4.72 3.39 -12.05
CA PRO A 117 5.43 4.58 -12.49
C PRO A 117 6.69 4.39 -13.32
N THR A 118 7.16 3.17 -13.51
CA THR A 118 8.52 2.92 -14.00
C THR A 118 8.61 2.64 -15.50
N TYR A 119 7.52 2.79 -16.26
CA TYR A 119 7.46 2.48 -17.69
C TYR A 119 7.56 3.75 -18.56
N ASP A 120 8.61 3.85 -19.38
CA ASP A 120 8.81 4.94 -20.34
C ASP A 120 8.55 4.54 -21.81
N GLY A 121 8.09 3.31 -22.05
CA GLY A 121 7.74 2.82 -23.39
C GLY A 121 8.90 2.57 -24.34
N LYS A 122 10.16 2.84 -23.96
CA LYS A 122 11.31 2.76 -24.87
C LYS A 122 12.24 1.57 -24.58
N HIS A 123 12.14 0.97 -23.39
CA HIS A 123 13.08 -0.07 -22.96
C HIS A 123 12.38 -1.34 -22.49
N ALA A 124 11.87 -2.12 -23.44
CA ALA A 124 11.21 -3.40 -23.19
C ALA A 124 12.10 -4.46 -22.50
N TRP A 125 13.43 -4.30 -22.55
CA TRP A 125 14.42 -5.24 -21.99
C TRP A 125 15.02 -4.78 -20.65
N ILE A 126 14.73 -3.55 -20.19
CA ILE A 126 15.14 -3.03 -18.87
C ILE A 126 14.05 -3.30 -17.82
N ASN A 127 13.00 -4.05 -18.16
CA ASN A 127 11.90 -4.42 -17.27
C ASN A 127 12.39 -5.39 -16.18
N GLY A 128 12.91 -4.86 -15.08
CA GLY A 128 13.08 -5.62 -13.85
C GLY A 128 11.93 -5.26 -12.94
N ASP A 129 11.23 -6.29 -12.52
CA ASP A 129 10.03 -6.21 -11.72
C ASP A 129 10.34 -5.63 -10.34
N TYR A 130 9.55 -4.64 -9.94
CA TYR A 130 9.70 -4.03 -8.62
C TYR A 130 8.98 -4.89 -7.58
N VAL A 131 9.43 -4.89 -6.35
CA VAL A 131 8.77 -5.50 -5.20
C VAL A 131 8.19 -4.39 -4.35
N LEU A 132 6.94 -4.56 -3.91
CA LEU A 132 6.33 -3.67 -2.94
C LEU A 132 7.01 -3.83 -1.58
N VAL A 133 7.54 -2.73 -1.05
CA VAL A 133 8.10 -2.66 0.31
C VAL A 133 6.95 -2.53 1.32
N ASN A 134 6.27 -1.37 1.34
CA ASN A 134 5.03 -1.13 2.08
C ASN A 134 4.35 0.17 1.60
N SER A 135 3.19 0.47 2.16
CA SER A 135 2.51 1.76 2.00
C SER A 135 2.75 2.68 3.22
N CYS A 136 2.76 3.99 2.99
CA CYS A 136 2.81 5.01 4.04
C CYS A 136 2.15 6.29 3.54
N ASN A 137 1.14 6.79 4.25
CA ASN A 137 0.47 8.05 3.95
C ASN A 137 -0.10 8.19 2.52
N GLY A 138 -0.51 7.07 1.92
CA GLY A 138 -0.97 7.00 0.52
C GLY A 138 0.14 6.99 -0.53
N PHE A 139 1.39 6.87 -0.11
CA PHE A 139 2.51 6.57 -0.97
C PHE A 139 2.91 5.09 -0.86
N LEU A 140 3.45 4.56 -1.95
CA LEU A 140 4.02 3.22 -2.03
C LEU A 140 5.53 3.33 -2.17
N CYS A 141 6.27 2.49 -1.46
CA CYS A 141 7.69 2.29 -1.71
C CYS A 141 7.89 0.97 -2.48
N LEU A 142 8.63 1.06 -3.57
CA LEU A 142 8.93 -0.03 -4.49
C LEU A 142 10.45 -0.21 -4.56
N TYR A 143 10.89 -1.46 -4.65
CA TYR A 143 12.29 -1.83 -4.70
C TYR A 143 12.58 -2.74 -5.89
N ARG A 144 13.70 -2.54 -6.59
CA ARG A 144 14.20 -3.45 -7.61
C ARG A 144 15.60 -3.91 -7.22
N GLY A 145 15.79 -5.24 -7.15
CA GLY A 145 17.03 -5.85 -6.69
C GLY A 145 18.12 -6.08 -7.74
N HIS A 146 17.84 -5.83 -9.02
CA HIS A 146 18.87 -5.91 -10.06
C HIS A 146 19.85 -4.73 -9.97
N CYS A 147 21.13 -4.96 -10.29
CA CYS A 147 22.14 -3.92 -10.34
C CYS A 147 21.85 -2.90 -11.48
N PRO A 148 21.76 -1.58 -11.20
CA PRO A 148 21.85 -0.97 -9.87
C PRO A 148 20.55 -1.10 -9.07
N GLN A 149 20.66 -1.47 -7.79
CA GLN A 149 19.52 -1.49 -6.88
C GLN A 149 18.81 -0.14 -6.93
N THR A 150 17.49 -0.19 -7.06
CA THR A 150 16.68 1.02 -7.29
C THR A 150 15.48 1.03 -6.36
N TYR A 151 15.28 2.15 -5.68
CA TYR A 151 14.11 2.42 -4.87
C TYR A 151 13.27 3.51 -5.53
N VAL A 152 11.95 3.33 -5.54
CA VAL A 152 10.99 4.28 -6.11
C VAL A 152 9.89 4.50 -5.10
N VAL A 153 9.59 5.76 -4.82
CA VAL A 153 8.38 6.14 -4.06
C VAL A 153 7.37 6.70 -5.04
N CYS A 154 6.12 6.24 -4.97
CA CYS A 154 5.08 6.71 -5.87
C CYS A 154 3.75 6.94 -5.17
N ASN A 155 2.97 7.85 -5.75
CA ASN A 155 1.56 7.98 -5.46
C ASN A 155 0.77 7.50 -6.70
N PRO A 156 0.11 6.32 -6.61
CA PRO A 156 -0.62 5.78 -7.75
C PRO A 156 -1.95 6.53 -8.03
N VAL A 157 -2.44 7.36 -7.11
CA VAL A 157 -3.63 8.20 -7.30
C VAL A 157 -3.29 9.48 -8.08
N THR A 158 -2.17 10.12 -7.76
CA THR A 158 -1.71 11.32 -8.49
C THR A 158 -0.85 10.99 -9.72
N ASN A 159 -0.49 9.72 -9.90
CA ASN A 159 0.45 9.24 -10.94
C ASN A 159 1.83 9.91 -10.86
N GLU A 160 2.26 10.26 -9.65
CA GLU A 160 3.56 10.85 -9.39
C GLU A 160 4.52 9.79 -8.87
N TYR A 161 5.81 9.95 -9.18
CA TYR A 161 6.85 9.13 -8.61
C TYR A 161 8.16 9.88 -8.46
N LEU A 162 8.97 9.37 -7.54
CA LEU A 162 10.30 9.83 -7.22
C LEU A 162 11.23 8.62 -7.20
N LYS A 163 12.31 8.67 -7.99
CA LYS A 163 13.43 7.73 -7.84
C LYS A 163 14.27 8.17 -6.65
N VAL A 164 14.47 7.28 -5.70
CA VAL A 164 15.41 7.50 -4.61
C VAL A 164 16.83 7.30 -5.16
N PRO A 165 17.82 8.11 -4.76
CA PRO A 165 19.22 7.89 -5.13
C PRO A 165 19.62 6.44 -4.91
N SER A 166 20.33 5.83 -5.86
CA SER A 166 20.78 4.45 -5.68
C SER A 166 21.72 4.36 -4.48
N PRO A 167 21.52 3.38 -3.59
CA PRO A 167 22.45 3.15 -2.52
C PRO A 167 23.77 2.58 -3.05
N VAL A 168 24.81 2.58 -2.20
CA VAL A 168 26.07 1.90 -2.50
C VAL A 168 25.82 0.40 -2.54
N ASN A 169 26.27 -0.26 -3.61
CA ASN A 169 26.29 -1.72 -3.68
C ASN A 169 27.63 -2.21 -3.15
N TYR A 170 27.60 -2.93 -2.03
CA TYR A 170 28.81 -3.53 -1.46
C TYR A 170 28.96 -4.95 -1.99
N ILE A 171 30.14 -5.27 -2.55
CA ILE A 171 30.44 -6.63 -3.02
C ILE A 171 30.31 -7.59 -1.83
N GLY A 172 29.58 -8.69 -2.03
CA GLY A 172 29.34 -9.65 -0.95
C GLY A 172 28.26 -9.22 0.05
N TRP A 173 27.42 -8.23 -0.26
CA TRP A 173 26.28 -7.86 0.60
C TRP A 173 24.95 -7.89 -0.16
N ASN A 174 23.89 -8.30 0.53
CA ASN A 174 22.55 -8.41 -0.02
C ASN A 174 21.53 -7.62 0.81
N ASP A 175 20.57 -6.98 0.13
CA ASP A 175 19.40 -6.38 0.77
C ASP A 175 18.45 -7.49 1.23
N VAL A 176 18.35 -7.70 2.54
CA VAL A 176 17.57 -8.77 3.17
C VAL A 176 16.24 -8.32 3.76
N SER A 177 16.04 -7.01 3.92
CA SER A 177 14.74 -6.42 4.26
C SER A 177 14.73 -4.94 3.95
N ARG A 178 13.54 -4.34 3.90
CA ARG A 178 13.34 -2.91 3.62
C ARG A 178 12.22 -2.37 4.48
N GLY A 179 12.06 -1.05 4.56
CA GLY A 179 10.91 -0.41 5.17
C GLY A 179 10.82 1.05 4.75
N PHE A 180 9.61 1.57 4.67
CA PHE A 180 9.33 2.95 4.31
C PHE A 180 8.36 3.57 5.31
N GLY A 181 8.62 4.80 5.73
CA GLY A 181 7.77 5.45 6.70
C GLY A 181 7.95 6.97 6.73
N PHE A 182 7.07 7.61 7.49
CA PHE A 182 7.02 9.06 7.67
C PHE A 182 7.27 9.41 9.13
N CYS A 183 8.16 10.36 9.40
CA CYS A 183 8.35 10.92 10.73
C CYS A 183 7.36 12.08 10.95
N PRO A 184 6.37 11.96 11.86
CA PRO A 184 5.36 13.01 12.05
C PRO A 184 5.92 14.34 12.56
N LYS A 185 7.01 14.31 13.33
CA LYS A 185 7.63 15.50 13.92
C LYS A 185 8.48 16.26 12.90
N THR A 186 9.38 15.57 12.19
CA THR A 186 10.24 16.22 11.20
C THR A 186 9.57 16.40 9.84
N LYS A 187 8.40 15.80 9.62
CA LYS A 187 7.66 15.79 8.35
C LYS A 187 8.45 15.18 7.19
N GLN A 188 9.37 14.27 7.49
CA GLN A 188 10.23 13.63 6.50
C GLN A 188 9.82 12.19 6.25
N TYR A 189 9.88 11.80 4.99
CA TYR A 189 9.80 10.39 4.59
C TYR A 189 11.18 9.76 4.60
N LYS A 190 11.29 8.51 5.06
CA LYS A 190 12.54 7.78 5.13
C LYS A 190 12.38 6.36 4.61
N VAL A 191 13.41 5.87 3.92
CA VAL A 191 13.55 4.48 3.47
C VAL A 191 14.68 3.85 4.26
N VAL A 192 14.42 2.69 4.86
CA VAL A 192 15.40 1.88 5.58
C VAL A 192 15.62 0.59 4.80
N ARG A 193 16.87 0.16 4.66
CA ARG A 193 17.23 -1.15 4.11
C ARG A 193 18.12 -1.91 5.09
N TRP A 194 17.93 -3.22 5.16
CA TRP A 194 18.75 -4.13 5.95
C TRP A 194 19.68 -4.89 5.01
N LEU A 195 20.94 -4.99 5.40
CA LEU A 195 22.01 -5.57 4.62
C LEU A 195 22.62 -6.76 5.37
N LYS A 196 22.85 -7.85 4.65
CA LYS A 196 23.53 -9.04 5.16
C LYS A 196 24.71 -9.39 4.27
N SER A 197 25.87 -9.58 4.89
CA SER A 197 27.07 -10.07 4.22
C SER A 197 26.92 -11.53 3.79
N THR A 198 27.62 -11.91 2.72
CA THR A 198 27.81 -13.31 2.30
C THR A 198 28.64 -14.08 3.32
N ASP A 199 29.49 -13.38 4.07
CA ASP A 199 30.05 -13.94 5.30
C ASP A 199 28.92 -14.07 6.34
N ARG A 200 28.70 -15.31 6.77
CA ARG A 200 27.60 -15.66 7.67
C ARG A 200 27.84 -15.12 9.07
N GLU A 201 29.08 -14.92 9.48
CA GLU A 201 29.46 -14.48 10.83
C GLU A 201 29.29 -12.96 11.01
N THR A 202 29.40 -12.19 9.94
CA THR A 202 29.15 -10.75 9.97
C THR A 202 27.67 -10.46 10.32
N PRO A 203 27.37 -9.69 11.39
CA PRO A 203 26.00 -9.30 11.73
C PRO A 203 25.31 -8.49 10.62
N VAL A 204 23.99 -8.44 10.64
CA VAL A 204 23.25 -7.51 9.77
C VAL A 204 23.57 -6.06 10.13
N THR A 205 23.54 -5.21 9.12
CA THR A 205 23.54 -3.76 9.29
C THR A 205 22.32 -3.17 8.57
N ALA A 206 22.06 -1.90 8.80
CA ALA A 206 20.98 -1.18 8.15
C ALA A 206 21.46 0.19 7.69
N GLU A 207 20.89 0.64 6.58
CA GLU A 207 21.09 1.99 6.08
C GLU A 207 19.75 2.70 5.96
N ILE A 208 19.81 4.01 6.06
CA ILE A 208 18.66 4.89 5.93
C ILE A 208 18.91 5.98 4.90
N HIS A 209 17.87 6.32 4.18
CA HIS A 209 17.81 7.48 3.32
C HIS A 209 16.57 8.31 3.66
N THR A 210 16.79 9.59 3.96
CA THR A 210 15.69 10.56 4.10
C THR A 210 15.41 11.13 2.72
N LEU A 211 14.15 11.10 2.29
CA LEU A 211 13.73 11.65 1.00
C LEU A 211 13.81 13.17 1.03
N GLU A 212 14.98 13.69 0.70
CA GLU A 212 15.28 15.10 0.55
C GLU A 212 16.37 15.26 -0.53
N VAL A 213 16.40 16.43 -1.16
CA VAL A 213 17.40 16.73 -2.19
C VAL A 213 18.80 16.65 -1.57
N HIS A 214 19.74 16.05 -2.30
CA HIS A 214 21.16 15.92 -1.92
C HIS A 214 21.45 15.07 -0.67
N LYS A 215 20.46 14.46 -0.02
CA LYS A 215 20.73 13.45 1.00
C LYS A 215 21.29 12.19 0.35
N ARG A 216 22.17 11.51 1.07
CA ARG A 216 22.74 10.22 0.68
C ARG A 216 22.27 9.16 1.67
N TRP A 217 22.38 7.90 1.24
CA TRP A 217 22.26 6.78 2.15
C TRP A 217 23.36 6.86 3.21
N ARG A 218 23.02 6.48 4.44
CA ARG A 218 24.00 6.35 5.52
C ARG A 218 23.67 5.15 6.39
N THR A 219 24.72 4.57 6.95
CA THR A 219 24.63 3.45 7.90
C THR A 219 24.05 3.90 9.24
N LEU A 220 23.23 3.04 9.84
CA LEU A 220 22.72 3.18 11.20
C LEU A 220 23.67 2.47 12.17
N VAL A 221 23.92 3.08 13.33
CA VAL A 221 24.93 2.59 14.30
C VAL A 221 24.38 1.51 15.22
N ASP A 222 23.11 1.62 15.64
CA ASP A 222 22.50 0.75 16.67
C ASP A 222 21.67 -0.39 16.05
N THR A 223 22.19 -1.04 15.01
CA THR A 223 21.48 -2.14 14.32
C THR A 223 21.50 -3.42 15.15
N PRO A 224 20.41 -4.21 15.20
CA PRO A 224 20.39 -5.45 15.96
C PRO A 224 21.53 -6.39 15.58
N VAL A 225 22.27 -6.85 16.60
CA VAL A 225 23.41 -7.76 16.44
C VAL A 225 22.90 -9.17 16.23
N THR A 226 22.49 -9.48 15.01
CA THR A 226 22.09 -10.84 14.60
C THR A 226 22.79 -11.26 13.33
N THR A 227 23.36 -12.46 13.37
CA THR A 227 24.00 -13.10 12.22
C THR A 227 22.99 -13.94 11.43
N ASN A 228 21.98 -14.49 12.10
CA ASN A 228 20.94 -15.31 11.51
C ASN A 228 19.69 -14.47 11.26
N PHE A 229 19.73 -13.58 10.26
CA PHE A 229 18.57 -12.75 9.92
C PHE A 229 17.85 -13.31 8.69
N ARG A 230 16.60 -13.73 8.87
CA ARG A 230 15.69 -14.02 7.75
C ARG A 230 14.40 -13.24 7.93
N SER A 231 14.22 -12.20 7.12
CA SER A 231 13.01 -11.38 7.16
C SER A 231 11.79 -12.19 6.73
N PHE A 232 10.63 -11.85 7.30
CA PHE A 232 9.35 -12.26 6.74
C PHE A 232 8.89 -11.36 5.57
N ASP A 233 9.62 -10.29 5.22
CA ASP A 233 9.34 -9.39 4.07
C ASP A 233 7.96 -8.69 4.08
N HIS A 234 7.50 -8.32 5.28
CA HIS A 234 6.28 -7.55 5.52
C HIS A 234 6.52 -6.42 6.54
N PRO A 235 7.30 -5.39 6.19
CA PRO A 235 7.47 -4.22 7.05
C PRO A 235 6.14 -3.48 7.19
N MET A 236 5.81 -3.07 8.40
CA MET A 236 4.60 -2.29 8.68
C MET A 236 5.01 -0.90 9.16
N TYR A 237 4.44 0.15 8.55
CA TYR A 237 4.54 1.51 9.09
C TYR A 237 3.33 1.81 9.98
N ALA A 238 3.58 2.36 11.16
CA ALA A 238 2.55 2.89 12.04
C ALA A 238 3.08 4.05 12.89
N ASN A 239 2.42 5.21 12.81
CA ASN A 239 2.60 6.36 13.70
C ASN A 239 4.07 6.79 13.95
N GLY A 240 4.90 6.86 12.90
CA GLY A 240 6.31 7.24 13.05
C GLY A 240 7.26 6.09 13.37
N PHE A 241 6.75 4.87 13.43
CA PHE A 241 7.54 3.66 13.61
C PHE A 241 7.44 2.77 12.37
N ILE A 242 8.51 2.05 12.08
CA ILE A 242 8.50 0.91 11.16
C ILE A 242 8.76 -0.35 11.96
N PHE A 243 7.99 -1.39 11.70
CA PHE A 243 8.09 -2.65 12.40
C PHE A 243 8.51 -3.78 11.45
N TRP A 244 9.38 -4.67 11.93
CA TRP A 244 9.76 -5.89 11.23
C TRP A 244 9.62 -7.11 12.12
N VAL A 245 9.27 -8.23 11.50
CA VAL A 245 9.49 -9.56 12.07
C VAL A 245 10.58 -10.24 11.27
N TYR A 246 11.54 -10.84 11.97
CA TYR A 246 12.54 -11.69 11.36
C TYR A 246 12.80 -12.92 12.23
N ARG A 247 13.22 -13.99 11.59
CA ARG A 247 13.73 -15.18 12.27
C ARG A 247 15.18 -14.93 12.67
N ASP A 248 15.53 -15.19 13.93
CA ASP A 248 16.89 -15.05 14.49
C ASP A 248 17.63 -16.40 14.62
N SER A 249 16.89 -17.51 14.55
CA SER A 249 17.37 -18.88 14.65
C SER A 249 16.26 -19.83 14.16
N PRO A 250 16.52 -21.12 13.90
CA PRO A 250 15.48 -22.00 13.38
C PRO A 250 14.23 -22.11 14.28
N GLN A 251 14.36 -21.89 15.59
CA GLN A 251 13.30 -22.01 16.60
C GLN A 251 12.87 -20.68 17.23
N SER A 252 13.47 -19.54 16.88
CA SER A 252 13.11 -18.23 17.43
C SER A 252 12.96 -17.15 16.35
N TYR A 253 12.18 -16.13 16.69
CA TYR A 253 11.95 -14.94 15.89
C TYR A 253 12.01 -13.72 16.81
N CYS A 254 12.20 -12.56 16.21
CA CYS A 254 12.20 -11.27 16.87
C CYS A 254 11.15 -10.35 16.25
N VAL A 255 10.58 -9.48 17.08
CA VAL A 255 9.82 -8.31 16.64
C VAL A 255 10.67 -7.09 16.96
N VAL A 256 10.90 -6.24 15.97
CA VAL A 256 11.69 -5.02 16.13
C VAL A 256 10.90 -3.83 15.59
N SER A 257 10.96 -2.73 16.32
CA SER A 257 10.47 -1.42 15.88
C SER A 257 11.66 -0.49 15.62
N PHE A 258 11.49 0.44 14.69
CA PHE A 258 12.43 1.53 14.43
C PHE A 258 11.68 2.84 14.53
N GLU A 259 12.11 3.70 15.44
CA GLU A 259 11.53 5.02 15.62
C GLU A 259 12.15 6.00 14.63
N LEU A 260 11.35 6.56 13.72
CA LEU A 260 11.86 7.39 12.63
C LEU A 260 12.37 8.76 13.10
N GLU A 261 11.92 9.23 14.26
CA GLU A 261 12.34 10.52 14.82
C GLU A 261 13.78 10.47 15.33
N VAL A 262 14.05 9.58 16.29
CA VAL A 262 15.37 9.42 16.90
C VAL A 262 16.26 8.40 16.18
N GLU A 263 15.70 7.67 15.22
CA GLU A 263 16.38 6.68 14.38
C GLU A 263 17.04 5.54 15.16
N ARG A 264 16.30 4.98 16.11
CA ARG A 264 16.76 3.85 16.92
C ARG A 264 15.89 2.64 16.75
N PHE A 265 16.54 1.48 16.74
CA PHE A 265 15.88 0.19 16.83
C PHE A 265 15.54 -0.12 18.28
N ARG A 266 14.39 -0.74 18.48
CA ARG A 266 13.93 -1.26 19.76
C ARG A 266 13.36 -2.65 19.54
N SER A 267 13.95 -3.63 20.21
CA SER A 267 13.38 -4.98 20.29
C SER A 267 12.11 -4.93 21.14
N LEU A 268 11.05 -5.54 20.66
CA LEU A 268 9.78 -5.65 21.37
C LEU A 268 9.66 -7.04 21.99
N PRO A 269 8.86 -7.19 23.06
CA PRO A 269 8.41 -8.51 23.47
C PRO A 269 7.74 -9.22 22.28
N LYS A 270 7.64 -10.54 22.34
CA LYS A 270 7.06 -11.35 21.26
C LYS A 270 6.00 -12.31 21.80
N PRO A 271 4.90 -12.56 21.08
CA PRO A 271 3.92 -13.54 21.49
C PRO A 271 4.48 -14.98 21.44
N PRO A 272 3.91 -15.94 22.20
CA PRO A 272 4.36 -17.33 22.24
C PRO A 272 3.94 -18.10 20.97
N ILE A 273 4.65 -17.86 19.87
CA ILE A 273 4.41 -18.50 18.56
C ILE A 273 5.47 -19.57 18.30
N TYR A 274 5.04 -20.82 18.28
CA TYR A 274 5.93 -21.98 18.18
C TYR A 274 6.19 -22.45 16.74
N ARG A 275 5.29 -22.15 15.79
CA ARG A 275 5.49 -22.42 14.35
C ARG A 275 5.63 -21.12 13.57
N GLN A 276 6.72 -21.00 12.82
CA GLN A 276 7.19 -19.75 12.23
C GLN A 276 7.13 -19.75 10.69
N THR A 277 6.08 -20.33 10.11
CA THR A 277 5.99 -20.46 8.66
C THR A 277 5.44 -19.21 7.98
N ASP A 278 4.58 -18.45 8.67
CA ASP A 278 4.05 -17.17 8.17
C ASP A 278 3.67 -16.28 9.37
N ILE A 279 4.44 -15.21 9.57
CA ILE A 279 4.18 -14.19 10.58
C ILE A 279 4.14 -12.84 9.88
N ARG A 280 3.10 -12.05 10.15
CA ARG A 280 2.91 -10.73 9.55
C ARG A 280 2.45 -9.73 10.58
N MET A 281 2.86 -8.48 10.42
CA MET A 281 2.35 -7.40 11.23
C MET A 281 1.42 -6.51 10.43
N GLU A 282 0.32 -6.12 11.05
CA GLU A 282 -0.69 -5.22 10.49
C GLU A 282 -1.32 -4.40 11.62
N MET A 283 -2.04 -3.33 11.25
CA MET A 283 -2.78 -2.52 12.22
C MET A 283 -4.19 -3.06 12.42
N ILE A 284 -4.60 -3.25 13.68
CA ILE A 284 -6.01 -3.46 14.06
C ILE A 284 -6.46 -2.21 14.80
N GLY A 285 -7.25 -1.38 14.11
CA GLY A 285 -7.59 -0.06 14.61
C GLY A 285 -6.31 0.77 14.76
N ASP A 286 -6.00 1.14 15.99
CA ASP A 286 -4.81 1.89 16.40
C ASP A 286 -3.72 1.02 17.04
N ARG A 287 -3.88 -0.31 17.08
CA ARG A 287 -2.94 -1.23 17.72
C ARG A 287 -2.11 -2.03 16.71
N PRO A 288 -0.76 -2.00 16.83
CA PRO A 288 0.10 -2.94 16.15
C PRO A 288 -0.30 -4.38 16.50
N SER A 289 -0.47 -5.20 15.47
CA SER A 289 -0.97 -6.55 15.61
C SER A 289 -0.13 -7.51 14.81
N LEU A 290 -0.03 -8.74 15.29
CA LEU A 290 0.77 -9.80 14.70
C LEU A 290 -0.13 -10.97 14.39
N CYS A 291 -0.22 -11.29 13.10
CA CYS A 291 -0.87 -12.49 12.59
C CYS A 291 0.13 -13.64 12.53
N SER A 292 -0.30 -14.81 12.97
CA SER A 292 0.50 -16.02 12.93
C SER A 292 -0.33 -17.23 12.53
N ARG A 293 0.31 -18.20 11.88
CA ARG A 293 -0.33 -19.45 11.50
C ARG A 293 0.27 -20.62 12.31
N PRO A 294 -0.24 -20.90 13.52
CA PRO A 294 0.31 -21.97 14.36
C PRO A 294 0.10 -23.37 13.78
N SER A 295 -0.87 -23.55 12.89
CA SER A 295 -1.11 -24.80 12.16
C SER A 295 -1.77 -24.53 10.80
N ARG A 296 -1.84 -25.54 9.93
CA ARG A 296 -2.59 -25.42 8.66
C ARG A 296 -4.07 -25.09 8.87
N ALA A 297 -4.59 -25.34 10.07
CA ALA A 297 -5.98 -25.27 10.46
C ALA A 297 -6.36 -24.01 11.25
N LYS A 298 -5.40 -23.18 11.67
CA LYS A 298 -5.65 -22.04 12.56
C LYS A 298 -4.84 -20.82 12.22
N ILE A 299 -5.42 -19.65 12.49
CA ILE A 299 -4.75 -18.35 12.46
C ILE A 299 -4.95 -17.69 13.82
N ASP A 300 -3.84 -17.32 14.46
CA ASP A 300 -3.82 -16.62 15.74
C ASP A 300 -3.41 -15.17 15.50
N ILE A 301 -4.17 -14.25 16.09
CA ILE A 301 -3.94 -12.82 15.98
C ILE A 301 -3.67 -12.29 17.38
N TRP A 302 -2.55 -11.60 17.50
CA TRP A 302 -2.06 -10.99 18.74
C TRP A 302 -2.04 -9.48 18.57
N THR A 303 -2.37 -8.74 19.62
CA THR A 303 -2.30 -7.28 19.66
C THR A 303 -1.35 -6.85 20.74
N ILE A 304 -0.52 -5.84 20.48
CA ILE A 304 0.25 -5.20 21.55
C ILE A 304 -0.65 -4.22 22.29
N GLU A 305 -0.67 -4.33 23.62
CA GLU A 305 -1.36 -3.38 24.49
C GLU A 305 -0.40 -2.24 24.88
N ALA A 306 -0.91 -1.01 24.85
CA ALA A 306 -0.19 0.21 25.24
C ALA A 306 1.21 0.36 24.60
N PHE A 307 1.32 0.23 23.27
CA PHE A 307 2.58 0.51 22.57
C PHE A 307 3.07 1.93 22.87
N GLY A 308 4.32 2.06 23.33
CA GLY A 308 4.90 3.31 23.81
C GLY A 308 4.53 3.68 25.27
N GLY A 309 3.78 2.81 25.96
CA GLY A 309 3.39 2.96 27.36
C GLY A 309 4.35 2.29 28.34
N VAL A 310 3.96 2.29 29.63
CA VAL A 310 4.80 1.81 30.76
C VAL A 310 5.03 0.29 30.72
N SER A 311 4.08 -0.48 30.17
CA SER A 311 4.17 -1.94 30.08
C SER A 311 3.59 -2.42 28.75
N GLU A 312 4.47 -2.73 27.81
CA GLU A 312 4.12 -3.31 26.52
C GLU A 312 4.03 -4.84 26.65
N HIS A 313 2.86 -5.41 26.36
CA HIS A 313 2.69 -6.86 26.29
C HIS A 313 1.75 -7.28 25.18
N TRP A 314 1.92 -8.51 24.72
CA TRP A 314 1.05 -9.11 23.70
C TRP A 314 -0.07 -9.89 24.35
N SER A 315 -1.30 -9.60 23.94
CA SER A 315 -2.47 -10.39 24.27
C SER A 315 -3.01 -11.08 23.02
N LYS A 316 -3.56 -12.28 23.18
CA LYS A 316 -4.23 -12.97 22.08
C LYS A 316 -5.57 -12.29 21.83
N TYR A 317 -5.73 -11.70 20.66
CA TYR A 317 -6.97 -11.03 20.28
C TYR A 317 -8.01 -12.04 19.77
N VAL A 318 -7.63 -12.94 18.87
CA VAL A 318 -8.52 -14.02 18.40
C VAL A 318 -7.73 -15.23 17.89
N SER A 319 -8.36 -16.39 17.92
CA SER A 319 -7.95 -17.60 17.18
C SER A 319 -9.06 -17.96 16.20
N ILE A 320 -8.72 -18.05 14.92
CA ILE A 320 -9.67 -18.33 13.83
C ILE A 320 -9.40 -19.73 13.30
N ASP A 321 -10.41 -20.60 13.36
CA ASP A 321 -10.35 -21.92 12.74
C ASP A 321 -10.65 -21.80 11.23
N ILE A 322 -9.70 -22.28 10.41
CA ILE A 322 -9.75 -22.22 8.94
C ILE A 322 -10.03 -23.60 8.31
N ILE A 323 -10.29 -24.63 9.13
CA ILE A 323 -10.55 -26.01 8.68
C ILE A 323 -11.78 -26.09 7.77
N ASN A 324 -12.80 -25.28 8.06
CA ASN A 324 -14.09 -25.33 7.37
C ASN A 324 -14.17 -24.39 6.14
N ILE A 325 -13.05 -23.84 5.68
CA ILE A 325 -13.04 -23.04 4.46
C ILE A 325 -13.17 -23.99 3.25
N PRO A 326 -14.25 -23.91 2.45
CA PRO A 326 -14.45 -24.81 1.32
C PRO A 326 -13.31 -24.69 0.28
N ARG A 327 -12.80 -25.82 -0.22
CA ARG A 327 -11.67 -25.96 -1.19
C ARG A 327 -10.25 -25.78 -0.62
N PHE A 328 -10.01 -26.29 0.58
CA PHE A 328 -8.72 -26.23 1.25
C PHE A 328 -7.74 -27.30 0.75
N ILE A 329 -6.86 -26.96 -0.19
CA ILE A 329 -5.65 -27.74 -0.51
C ILE A 329 -4.43 -26.87 -0.24
N SER A 330 -3.85 -27.06 0.95
CA SER A 330 -2.47 -26.90 1.40
C SER A 330 -1.46 -25.88 0.82
N ALA A 331 -1.75 -24.95 -0.09
CA ALA A 331 -0.74 -24.07 -0.68
C ALA A 331 -1.08 -22.57 -0.55
N ASP A 332 -0.14 -21.85 0.07
CA ASP A 332 0.15 -20.42 0.03
C ASP A 332 -1.05 -19.43 0.07
N TYR A 333 -1.21 -18.75 1.21
CA TYR A 333 -2.18 -17.68 1.40
C TYR A 333 -1.45 -16.49 2.00
N THR A 334 -1.91 -15.30 1.68
CA THR A 334 -1.50 -14.11 2.42
C THR A 334 -2.63 -13.73 3.37
N CYS A 335 -2.37 -13.80 4.67
CA CYS A 335 -3.28 -13.21 5.65
C CYS A 335 -3.07 -11.69 5.66
N LEU A 336 -4.15 -10.92 5.45
CA LEU A 336 -4.20 -9.52 5.80
C LEU A 336 -5.16 -9.31 6.96
N ILE A 337 -4.88 -8.27 7.73
CA ILE A 337 -5.80 -7.84 8.76
C ILE A 337 -6.24 -6.42 8.42
N THR A 338 -7.55 -6.19 8.44
CA THR A 338 -8.12 -4.87 8.31
C THR A 338 -9.25 -4.71 9.33
N THR A 339 -9.60 -3.47 9.64
CA THR A 339 -10.72 -3.15 10.53
C THR A 339 -11.81 -2.43 9.77
N CYS A 340 -13.04 -2.88 9.94
CA CYS A 340 -14.22 -2.24 9.39
C CYS A 340 -14.77 -1.24 10.42
N SER A 341 -15.13 -0.03 9.99
CA SER A 341 -15.58 1.05 10.90
C SER A 341 -16.93 0.79 11.58
N LYS A 342 -17.73 -0.20 11.14
CA LYS A 342 -19.00 -0.59 11.80
C LYS A 342 -18.92 -1.94 12.51
N CYS A 343 -18.11 -2.87 12.00
CA CYS A 343 -17.89 -4.18 12.60
C CYS A 343 -16.53 -4.14 13.29
N GLU A 344 -16.52 -3.99 14.61
CA GLU A 344 -15.33 -3.72 15.46
C GLU A 344 -14.06 -4.55 15.16
N THR A 345 -14.08 -5.63 14.38
CA THR A 345 -12.98 -6.08 13.50
C THR A 345 -13.52 -7.05 12.41
N SER A 346 -13.03 -7.01 11.17
CA SER A 346 -13.33 -8.02 10.14
C SER A 346 -12.03 -8.49 9.49
N PHE A 347 -11.67 -9.76 9.65
CA PHE A 347 -10.40 -10.29 9.17
C PHE A 347 -10.46 -10.67 7.70
N LEU A 348 -9.37 -10.44 6.96
CA LEU A 348 -9.36 -10.64 5.51
C LEU A 348 -8.25 -11.60 5.10
N LEU A 349 -8.63 -12.83 4.78
CA LEU A 349 -7.70 -13.77 4.17
C LEU A 349 -7.74 -13.64 2.66
N TYR A 350 -6.61 -13.30 2.06
CA TYR A 350 -6.46 -13.36 0.62
C TYR A 350 -5.98 -14.75 0.21
N HIS A 351 -6.80 -15.43 -0.59
CA HIS A 351 -6.45 -16.72 -1.18
C HIS A 351 -5.93 -16.50 -2.61
N LEU A 352 -4.74 -17.05 -2.90
CA LEU A 352 -4.03 -16.94 -4.18
C LEU A 352 -4.84 -17.33 -5.44
N TYR A 353 -5.98 -18.02 -5.33
CA TYR A 353 -6.81 -18.42 -6.49
C TYR A 353 -8.01 -17.49 -6.72
N ASN A 354 -7.76 -16.19 -6.86
CA ASN A 354 -8.76 -15.18 -7.26
C ASN A 354 -9.93 -15.00 -6.28
N GLN A 355 -9.72 -15.33 -5.01
CA GLN A 355 -10.75 -15.23 -3.98
C GLN A 355 -10.26 -14.47 -2.76
N ILE A 356 -11.09 -13.55 -2.30
CA ILE A 356 -10.93 -12.87 -1.02
C ILE A 356 -11.91 -13.51 -0.05
N MET A 357 -11.39 -14.00 1.06
CA MET A 357 -12.18 -14.54 2.15
C MET A 357 -12.20 -13.51 3.28
N ILE A 358 -13.39 -13.17 3.75
CA ILE A 358 -13.57 -12.27 4.89
C ILE A 358 -14.17 -13.07 6.03
N TYR A 359 -13.51 -13.03 7.18
CA TYR A 359 -14.03 -13.57 8.42
C TYR A 359 -14.56 -12.43 9.29
N GLU A 360 -15.87 -12.44 9.51
CA GLU A 360 -16.53 -11.52 10.41
C GLU A 360 -16.41 -12.03 11.85
N THR A 361 -15.66 -11.32 12.70
CA THR A 361 -15.39 -11.76 14.09
C THR A 361 -16.66 -11.88 14.91
N LYS A 362 -17.51 -10.84 14.87
CA LYS A 362 -18.75 -10.77 15.65
C LYS A 362 -19.70 -11.92 15.31
N ARG A 363 -19.78 -12.30 14.04
CA ARG A 363 -20.68 -13.35 13.54
C ARG A 363 -20.01 -14.72 13.48
N GLN A 364 -18.69 -14.78 13.59
CA GLN A 364 -17.85 -15.95 13.35
C GLN A 364 -18.15 -16.65 12.01
N LYS A 365 -18.43 -15.86 10.97
CA LYS A 365 -18.82 -16.36 9.64
C LYS A 365 -17.81 -15.96 8.58
N TRP A 366 -17.66 -16.82 7.58
CA TRP A 366 -16.90 -16.56 6.38
C TRP A 366 -17.80 -16.00 5.28
N ARG A 367 -17.28 -15.03 4.54
CA ARG A 367 -17.77 -14.62 3.23
C ARG A 367 -16.66 -14.81 2.21
N SER A 368 -17.01 -15.28 1.02
CA SER A 368 -16.09 -15.39 -0.10
C SER A 368 -16.47 -14.38 -1.17
N PHE A 369 -15.45 -13.77 -1.79
CA PHE A 369 -15.61 -12.85 -2.89
C PHE A 369 -14.72 -13.32 -4.03
N LYS A 370 -15.33 -13.57 -5.19
CA LYS A 370 -14.56 -13.88 -6.40
C LYS A 370 -14.16 -12.58 -7.08
N ILE A 371 -12.88 -12.49 -7.43
CA ILE A 371 -12.38 -11.41 -8.26
C ILE A 371 -12.53 -11.84 -9.70
N HIS A 372 -13.63 -11.44 -10.33
CA HIS A 372 -13.84 -11.63 -11.75
C HIS A 372 -12.76 -10.83 -12.52
N GLN A 373 -12.00 -11.50 -13.38
CA GLN A 373 -10.82 -11.01 -14.14
C GLN A 373 -9.45 -11.18 -13.48
N ASN A 374 -9.34 -11.74 -12.26
CA ASN A 374 -8.01 -12.07 -11.77
C ASN A 374 -7.54 -13.38 -12.42
N ASN A 375 -6.43 -13.34 -13.16
CA ASN A 375 -5.72 -14.52 -13.68
C ASN A 375 -4.28 -14.55 -13.15
N PHE A 376 -3.98 -13.78 -12.09
CA PHE A 376 -2.63 -13.60 -11.58
C PHE A 376 -2.58 -13.74 -10.05
N GLU A 377 -1.43 -14.20 -9.55
CA GLU A 377 -1.16 -14.19 -8.12
C GLU A 377 -0.88 -12.77 -7.65
N ALA A 378 -1.33 -12.38 -6.46
CA ALA A 378 -1.14 -11.02 -5.97
C ALA A 378 -0.72 -11.00 -4.51
N LYS A 379 0.18 -10.07 -4.17
CA LYS A 379 0.47 -9.66 -2.80
C LYS A 379 -0.51 -8.56 -2.44
N PRO A 380 -1.47 -8.82 -1.54
CA PRO A 380 -2.34 -7.77 -1.07
C PRO A 380 -1.59 -6.91 -0.03
N THR A 381 -1.93 -5.63 0.05
CA THR A 381 -1.45 -4.72 1.11
C THR A 381 -2.57 -3.76 1.51
N ILE A 382 -2.54 -3.28 2.74
CA ILE A 382 -3.40 -2.17 3.17
C ILE A 382 -2.87 -0.87 2.57
N TYR A 383 -3.74 -0.11 1.93
CA TYR A 383 -3.42 1.15 1.29
C TYR A 383 -4.50 2.18 1.60
N THR A 384 -4.10 3.39 1.98
CA THR A 384 -5.05 4.51 2.17
C THR A 384 -4.86 5.49 1.01
N PRO A 385 -5.81 5.57 0.06
CA PRO A 385 -5.67 6.41 -1.12
C PRO A 385 -5.55 7.88 -0.76
N SER A 386 -4.64 8.59 -1.42
CA SER A 386 -4.36 9.99 -1.12
C SER A 386 -4.12 10.83 -2.37
N PHE A 387 -4.60 12.07 -2.32
CA PHE A 387 -4.30 13.10 -3.32
C PHE A 387 -3.07 13.96 -2.94
N PHE A 388 -2.33 13.61 -1.89
CA PHE A 388 -1.08 14.30 -1.55
C PHE A 388 -0.10 14.23 -2.72
N SER A 389 0.44 15.39 -3.12
CA SER A 389 1.47 15.41 -4.15
C SER A 389 2.81 14.99 -3.57
N LEU A 390 3.56 14.17 -4.32
CA LEU A 390 4.95 13.88 -3.98
C LEU A 390 5.85 15.11 -4.08
N LYS A 391 5.48 16.11 -4.88
CA LYS A 391 6.20 17.38 -4.98
C LYS A 391 6.14 18.18 -3.68
N ASP A 392 4.97 18.15 -3.05
CA ASP A 392 4.75 18.82 -1.76
C ASP A 392 5.37 18.03 -0.61
N ALA A 393 5.32 16.69 -0.70
CA ALA A 393 5.91 15.80 0.30
C ALA A 393 7.44 15.82 0.31
N VAL A 394 8.07 16.06 -0.86
CA VAL A 394 9.53 16.16 -1.00
C VAL A 394 9.87 17.39 -1.86
N PRO A 395 9.85 18.60 -1.27
CA PRO A 395 10.14 19.83 -1.99
C PRO A 395 11.51 19.81 -2.67
N GLY A 396 11.56 20.26 -3.93
CA GLY A 396 12.79 20.33 -4.73
C GLY A 396 13.25 19.00 -5.33
N ALA A 397 12.62 17.87 -5.00
CA ALA A 397 12.96 16.60 -5.63
C ALA A 397 12.46 16.53 -7.08
N ASN A 398 13.16 15.75 -7.91
CA ASN A 398 12.80 15.51 -9.30
C ASN A 398 11.64 14.51 -9.41
N VAL A 399 10.46 14.95 -8.98
CA VAL A 399 9.21 14.18 -9.07
C VAL A 399 8.72 14.20 -10.50
N LYS A 400 8.50 13.00 -11.05
CA LYS A 400 8.02 12.79 -12.40
C LYS A 400 6.55 12.37 -12.36
N SER A 401 5.80 12.77 -13.39
CA SER A 401 4.45 12.25 -13.63
C SER A 401 4.53 11.13 -14.66
N ILE A 402 3.73 10.09 -14.49
CA ILE A 402 3.53 9.09 -15.54
C ILE A 402 2.74 9.77 -16.65
N SER A 403 3.36 10.05 -17.79
CA SER A 403 2.64 10.60 -18.94
C SER A 403 1.52 9.64 -19.32
N ALA A 404 0.31 10.17 -19.44
CA ALA A 404 -0.88 9.40 -19.72
C ALA A 404 -0.77 8.72 -21.10
N GLY A 405 -0.35 7.47 -21.14
CA GLY A 405 -0.94 6.50 -22.07
C GLY A 405 -2.40 6.25 -21.68
N PHE A 406 -3.23 7.30 -21.66
CA PHE A 406 -4.66 7.16 -21.90
C PHE A 406 -4.79 7.45 -23.38
N VAL A 407 -4.70 6.41 -24.21
CA VAL A 407 -5.21 6.53 -25.57
C VAL A 407 -6.73 6.60 -25.39
N TRP A 408 -7.25 7.83 -25.32
CA TRP A 408 -8.62 8.04 -25.77
C TRP A 408 -8.66 7.51 -27.20
N PRO A 409 -9.69 6.72 -27.60
CA PRO A 409 -10.00 6.64 -29.02
C PRO A 409 -9.99 8.09 -29.54
N PRO A 410 -9.29 8.40 -30.65
CA PRO A 410 -9.11 9.77 -31.14
C PRO A 410 -10.41 10.60 -31.20
N GLU A 411 -11.54 9.91 -31.22
CA GLU A 411 -12.90 10.42 -31.32
C GLU A 411 -13.52 10.95 -30.01
N LYS A 412 -12.90 10.78 -28.82
CA LYS A 412 -13.51 11.18 -27.52
C LYS A 412 -12.69 12.14 -26.64
N MET A 413 -11.75 12.89 -27.21
CA MET A 413 -10.97 13.88 -26.44
C MET A 413 -11.76 15.20 -26.25
N PRO A 414 -11.97 15.69 -25.00
CA PRO A 414 -12.63 16.98 -24.77
C PRO A 414 -11.82 18.16 -25.34
N PRO A 415 -12.46 19.14 -26.00
CA PRO A 415 -11.76 20.23 -26.70
C PRO A 415 -10.79 21.05 -25.85
N TYR A 416 -11.04 21.20 -24.54
CA TYR A 416 -10.23 22.05 -23.65
C TYR A 416 -8.90 21.43 -23.19
N LEU A 417 -8.61 20.17 -23.57
CA LEU A 417 -7.33 19.50 -23.26
C LEU A 417 -6.36 19.47 -24.46
N LYS A 418 -6.74 20.06 -25.60
CA LYS A 418 -5.90 20.06 -26.83
C LYS A 418 -4.90 21.22 -26.91
N GLU A 419 -4.92 22.20 -25.99
CA GLU A 419 -4.17 23.46 -26.14
C GLU A 419 -2.79 23.52 -25.45
N GLU A 420 -2.31 22.48 -24.75
CA GLU A 420 -1.01 22.55 -24.04
C GLU A 420 0.13 21.72 -24.64
N VAL A 421 0.04 21.27 -25.90
CA VAL A 421 1.14 20.55 -26.58
C VAL A 421 1.48 21.22 -27.92
N SER A 422 2.17 22.35 -27.85
CA SER A 422 2.94 23.01 -28.93
C SER A 422 3.74 24.12 -28.23
N VAL A 423 5.06 24.32 -28.30
CA VAL A 423 6.10 24.02 -29.29
C VAL A 423 7.43 24.08 -28.52
N ALA A 424 8.33 23.11 -28.69
CA ALA A 424 9.77 23.34 -28.57
C ALA A 424 10.33 23.13 -29.98
N GLY A 425 10.56 24.25 -30.66
CA GLY A 425 10.96 24.30 -32.05
C GLY A 425 12.42 23.88 -32.22
N SER A 426 12.64 23.03 -33.21
CA SER A 426 13.89 22.89 -33.92
C SER A 426 14.06 24.07 -34.87
N THR A 427 15.11 24.85 -34.67
CA THR A 427 16.01 25.35 -35.72
C THR A 427 17.38 25.50 -35.10
#